data_AF-A0ABD4Q8E5-F1
#
_entry.id   AF-A0ABD4Q8E5-F1
#
_cell.length_a   1.000
_cell.length_b   1.000
_cell.length_c   1.000
_cell.angle_alpha   90.00
_cell.angle_beta   90.00
_cell.angle_gamma   90.00
#
_symmetry.space_group_name_H-M   'P 1'
#
loop_
_entity.id
_entity.type
_entity.pdbx_description
1 polymer ?
#
loop_
_entity_poly.entity_id
_entity_poly.type
_entity_poly.pdbx_seq_one_letter_code
_entity_poly.pdbx_strand_id
1 'polypeptide(L)' 'PKVRQALAHAIDRDFVVKTIFLGYAKPSTGPVPAYDKAFYEPDVAAHAFDPAKAEALLDEAGYKRGADGNRFTLKLLPA' A
#
# COMPACT_ATOMS: atom_id res chain seq x y z
N PRO A 1 7.01 8.00 7.20
CA PRO A 1 6.14 8.11 8.39
C PRO A 1 5.30 6.83 8.55
N LYS A 2 5.08 6.37 9.79
CA LYS A 2 4.47 5.05 10.08
C LYS A 2 3.08 4.85 9.48
N VAL A 3 2.20 5.86 9.58
CA VAL A 3 0.84 5.80 8.99
C VAL A 3 0.88 5.55 7.49
N ARG A 4 1.77 6.21 6.75
CA ARG A 4 1.91 6.01 5.29
C ARG A 4 2.36 4.59 4.95
N GLN A 5 3.29 4.03 5.73
CA GLN A 5 3.76 2.66 5.56
C GLN A 5 2.65 1.65 5.89
N ALA A 6 1.86 1.90 6.94
CA ALA A 6 0.70 1.08 7.27
C ALA A 6 -0.31 1.03 6.12
N LEU A 7 -0.66 2.19 5.56
CA LEU A 7 -1.56 2.25 4.40
C LEU A 7 -0.99 1.51 3.19
N ALA A 8 0.32 1.60 2.95
CA ALA A 8 0.96 0.88 1.85
C ALA A 8 0.94 -0.66 2.00
N HIS A 9 0.96 -1.16 3.25
CA HIS A 9 0.81 -2.59 3.57
C HIS A 9 -0.65 -3.06 3.56
N ALA A 10 -1.62 -2.15 3.72
CA ALA A 10 -3.05 -2.46 3.69
C ALA A 10 -3.64 -2.55 2.27
N ILE A 11 -2.87 -2.21 1.23
CA ILE A 11 -3.34 -2.23 -0.17
C ILE A 11 -2.94 -3.56 -0.82
N ASP A 12 -3.95 -4.37 -1.18
CA ASP A 12 -3.77 -5.56 -2.00
C ASP A 12 -3.66 -5.17 -3.48
N ARG A 13 -2.42 -5.06 -3.96
CA ARG A 13 -2.13 -4.70 -5.36
C ARG A 13 -2.51 -5.81 -6.33
N ASP A 14 -2.44 -7.07 -5.92
CA ASP A 14 -2.76 -8.21 -6.78
C ASP A 14 -4.26 -8.31 -6.99
N PHE A 15 -5.05 -8.08 -5.94
CA PHE A 15 -6.50 -7.93 -6.04
C PHE A 15 -6.90 -6.79 -7.00
N VAL A 16 -6.23 -5.63 -6.90
CA VAL A 16 -6.46 -4.49 -7.79
C VAL A 16 -6.13 -4.86 -9.24
N VAL A 17 -4.97 -5.47 -9.49
CA VAL A 17 -4.57 -5.91 -10.84
C VAL A 17 -5.58 -6.90 -11.43
N LYS A 18 -6.02 -7.89 -10.64
CA LYS A 18 -6.97 -8.90 -11.09
C LYS A 18 -8.36 -8.33 -11.36
N THR A 19 -8.87 -7.50 -10.44
CA THR A 19 -10.29 -7.10 -10.42
C THR A 19 -10.54 -5.84 -11.23
N ILE A 20 -9.65 -4.85 -11.12
CA ILE A 20 -9.81 -3.55 -11.80
C ILE A 20 -9.15 -3.57 -13.17
N PHE A 21 -7.93 -4.11 -13.25
CA PHE A 21 -7.17 -4.15 -14.50
C PHE A 21 -7.34 -5.44 -15.30
N LEU A 22 -8.21 -6.36 -14.86
CA LEU A 22 -8.50 -7.64 -15.53
C LEU A 22 -7.22 -8.46 -15.85
N GLY A 23 -6.17 -8.32 -15.04
CA GLY A 23 -4.89 -9.00 -15.22
C GLY A 23 -3.93 -8.38 -16.24
N TYR A 24 -4.27 -7.25 -16.87
CA TYR A 24 -3.41 -6.60 -17.87
C TYR A 24 -2.32 -5.70 -17.27
N ALA A 25 -2.43 -5.34 -15.99
CA ALA A 25 -1.43 -4.56 -15.28
C ALA A 25 -0.41 -5.44 -14.54
N LYS A 26 0.71 -4.84 -14.14
CA LYS A 26 1.66 -5.45 -13.20
C LYS A 26 1.75 -4.58 -11.94
N PRO A 27 1.86 -5.17 -10.74
CA PRO A 27 2.11 -4.41 -9.52
C PRO A 27 3.37 -3.56 -9.68
N SER A 28 3.27 -2.27 -9.34
CA SER A 28 4.42 -1.38 -9.37
C SER A 28 5.30 -1.59 -8.13
N THR A 29 6.62 -1.62 -8.32
CA THR A 29 7.63 -1.64 -7.25
C THR A 29 8.16 -0.23 -6.93
N GLY A 30 7.83 0.78 -7.75
CA GLY A 30 8.37 2.13 -7.58
C GLY A 30 7.84 3.14 -8.61
N PRO A 31 8.39 4.35 -8.66
CA PRO A 31 7.97 5.38 -9.61
C PRO A 31 8.46 5.11 -11.05
N VAL A 32 9.53 4.34 -11.21
CA VAL A 32 10.09 4.00 -12.53
C VAL A 32 9.52 2.66 -12.99
N PRO A 33 8.96 2.58 -14.22
CA PRO A 33 8.40 1.34 -14.73
C PRO A 33 9.50 0.35 -15.16
N ALA A 34 9.24 -0.95 -14.99
CA ALA A 34 10.22 -2.01 -15.26
C ALA A 34 10.71 -2.12 -16.72
N TYR A 35 10.00 -1.50 -17.68
CA TYR A 35 10.46 -1.48 -19.08
C TYR A 35 11.55 -0.44 -19.33
N ASP A 36 11.69 0.58 -18.46
CA ASP A 36 12.75 1.59 -18.54
C ASP A 36 14.01 1.07 -17.85
N LYS A 37 14.77 0.25 -18.58
CA LYS A 37 15.98 -0.41 -18.08
C LYS A 37 17.11 0.55 -17.70
N ALA A 38 17.05 1.82 -18.12
CA ALA A 38 18.10 2.80 -17.81
C ALA A 38 18.00 3.29 -16.36
N PHE A 39 16.79 3.32 -15.79
CA PHE A 39 16.52 3.91 -14.48
C PHE A 39 15.80 2.97 -13.51
N TYR A 40 15.36 1.80 -13.96
CA TYR A 40 14.67 0.84 -13.12
C TYR A 40 15.64 0.09 -12.19
N GLU A 41 15.36 0.12 -10.88
CA GLU A 41 16.02 -0.68 -9.85
C GLU A 41 15.03 -1.73 -9.31
N PRO A 42 15.25 -3.04 -9.56
CA PRO A 42 14.40 -4.09 -9.01
C PRO A 42 14.58 -4.30 -7.50
N ASP A 43 15.76 -4.02 -6.93
CA ASP A 43 16.06 -4.24 -5.51
C ASP A 43 15.70 -3.02 -4.66
N VAL A 44 14.40 -2.75 -4.58
CA VAL A 44 13.84 -1.67 -3.76
C VAL A 44 12.97 -2.22 -2.65
N ALA A 45 12.97 -1.52 -1.51
CA ALA A 45 12.11 -1.89 -0.39
C ALA A 45 10.63 -1.86 -0.80
N ALA A 46 10.01 -3.04 -0.84
CA ALA A 46 8.61 -3.19 -1.18
C ALA A 46 7.72 -3.26 0.07
N HIS A 47 6.46 -2.83 -0.09
CA HIS A 47 5.42 -2.98 0.92
C HIS A 47 4.48 -4.12 0.52
N ALA A 48 4.81 -5.34 0.92
CA ALA A 48 3.93 -6.50 0.72
C ALA A 48 2.53 -6.27 1.34
N PHE A 49 1.49 -6.87 0.77
CA PHE A 49 0.17 -6.85 1.37
C PHE A 49 0.20 -7.63 2.69
N ASP A 50 0.15 -6.90 3.81
CA ASP A 50 0.27 -7.43 5.16
C ASP A 50 -0.60 -6.60 6.10
N PRO A 51 -1.90 -6.96 6.23
CA PRO A 51 -2.81 -6.26 7.13
C PRO A 51 -2.37 -6.28 8.59
N ALA A 52 -1.71 -7.35 9.06
CA ALA A 52 -1.25 -7.45 10.45
C ALA A 52 -0.13 -6.43 10.73
N LYS A 53 0.82 -6.28 9.82
CA LYS A 53 1.86 -5.25 9.90
C LYS A 53 1.29 -3.85 9.78
N ALA A 54 0.26 -3.65 8.94
CA ALA A 54 -0.43 -2.37 8.86
C ALA A 54 -1.08 -2.00 10.21
N GLU A 55 -1.77 -2.94 10.86
CA GLU A 55 -2.36 -2.72 12.19
C GLU A 55 -1.29 -2.37 13.24
N ALA A 56 -0.20 -3.13 13.30
CA ALA A 56 0.91 -2.87 14.23
C ALA A 56 1.51 -1.47 14.05
N LEU A 57 1.76 -1.05 12.80
CA LEU A 57 2.30 0.27 12.49
C LEU A 57 1.35 1.41 12.89
N LEU A 58 0.03 1.19 12.81
CA LEU A 58 -0.97 2.16 13.28
C LEU A 58 -1.02 2.25 14.80
N ASP A 59 -0.93 1.11 15.50
CA ASP A 59 -0.85 1.07 16.96
C ASP A 59 0.40 1.78 17.47
N GLU A 60 1.55 1.53 16.84
CA GLU A 60 2.81 2.23 17.12
C GLU A 60 2.77 3.73 16.83
N ALA A 61 1.89 4.16 15.92
CA ALA A 61 1.67 5.56 15.60
C ALA A 61 0.62 6.23 16.51
N GLY A 62 0.04 5.49 17.47
CA GLY A 62 -0.97 5.99 18.41
C GLY A 62 -2.41 5.90 17.90
N TYR A 63 -2.66 5.32 16.73
CA TYR A 63 -3.99 5.19 16.14
C TYR A 63 -4.65 3.86 16.52
N LYS A 64 -5.04 3.73 17.78
CA LYS A 64 -5.71 2.53 18.32
C LYS A 64 -7.07 2.31 17.65
N ARG A 65 -7.49 1.05 17.56
CA ARG A 65 -8.82 0.66 17.06
C ARG A 65 -9.91 1.14 18.02
N GLY A 66 -10.86 1.92 17.51
CA GLY A 66 -12.05 2.36 18.22
C GLY A 66 -13.03 1.22 18.46
N ALA A 67 -14.05 1.47 19.30
CA ALA A 67 -15.09 0.48 19.62
C ALA A 67 -15.93 0.07 18.38
N ASP A 68 -15.99 0.93 17.37
CA ASP A 68 -16.62 0.71 16.07
C ASP A 68 -15.70 0.00 15.05
N GLY A 69 -14.48 -0.34 15.46
CA GLY A 69 -13.47 -0.96 14.60
C GLY A 69 -12.66 0.04 13.76
N ASN A 70 -13.05 1.31 13.71
CA ASN A 70 -12.35 2.34 12.95
C ASN A 70 -11.22 2.98 13.79
N ARG A 71 -10.11 3.30 13.12
CA ARG A 71 -8.94 3.96 13.74
C ARG A 71 -8.93 5.46 13.48
N PHE A 72 -9.30 5.88 12.27
CA PHE A 72 -9.46 7.27 11.84
C PHE A 72 -10.06 7.31 10.43
N THR A 73 -10.51 8.49 9.99
CA THR A 73 -11.07 8.71 8.65
C THR A 73 -10.12 9.56 7.81
N LEU A 74 -9.96 9.19 6.54
CA LEU A 74 -9.26 9.99 5.54
C LEU A 74 -10.22 10.37 4.42
N LYS A 75 -10.02 11.55 3.85
CA LYS A 75 -10.67 11.95 2.59
C LYS A 75 -9.66 11.75 1.47
N LEU A 76 -9.96 10.83 0.55
CA LEU A 76 -9.24 10.73 -0.71
C LEU A 76 -9.90 11.70 -1.69
N LEU A 77 -9.26 12.84 -1.91
CA LEU A 77 -9.74 13.80 -2.90
C LEU A 77 -9.31 13.30 -4.29
N PRO A 78 -10.21 13.30 -5.29
CA PRO A 78 -9.79 13.13 -6.68
C PRO A 78 -8.81 14.25 -7.03
N ALA A 79 -7.80 13.91 -7.83
CA ALA A 79 -6.84 14.88 -8.37
C ALA A 79 -7.54 15.84 -9.35
#